data_AF-A0A1F4MKN5-F1
#
_entry.id   AF-A0A1F4MKN5-F1
#
_cell.length_a   1.000
_cell.length_b   1.000
_cell.length_c   1.000
_cell.angle_alpha   90.00
_cell.angle_beta   90.00
_cell.angle_gamma   90.00
#
_symmetry.space_group_name_H-M   'P 1'
#
loop_
_entity.id
_entity.type
_entity.pdbx_description
1 polymer ?
#
loop_
_entity_poly.entity_id
_entity_poly.type
_entity_poly.pdbx_seq_one_letter_code
_entity_poly.pdbx_strand_id
1 'polypeptide(L)'
;MELLGSHKVSFASVRAFAIQCHALDLSAYDLLFTSTHVDKDEKTKNAYEEQFTSQLLTLAIALRTKFYQGYDHRSTIPYVSHCGFLYKYGKNAEATEHFSIKDVCDKIIHANKVKKYLEAGIEKPTTSLCGKAQDGSLWELSMSVSLFAEAVLNWVRDVEETYPSGQRERGGRVED
;
A
#
# COMPACT_ATOMS: atom_id res chain seq x y z
N MET A 1 14.65 -25.23 -20.64
CA MET A 1 13.26 -25.69 -20.51
C MET A 1 12.66 -24.93 -19.35
N GLU A 2 11.65 -24.11 -19.60
CA GLU A 2 10.87 -23.47 -18.53
C GLU A 2 9.85 -24.48 -17.96
N LEU A 3 9.75 -24.58 -16.63
CA LEU A 3 8.81 -25.49 -15.95
C LEU A 3 7.37 -24.96 -16.00
N LEU A 4 7.22 -23.64 -15.93
CA LEU A 4 5.96 -22.92 -16.05
C LEU A 4 6.21 -21.66 -16.88
N GLY A 5 5.20 -21.22 -17.63
CA GLY A 5 5.29 -20.02 -18.47
C GLY A 5 5.18 -18.71 -17.68
N SER A 6 4.88 -17.60 -18.37
CA SER A 6 4.76 -16.29 -17.72
C SER A 6 3.51 -16.17 -16.84
N HIS A 7 3.72 -15.96 -15.54
CA HIS A 7 2.64 -15.73 -14.57
C HIS A 7 2.36 -14.25 -14.35
N LYS A 8 1.11 -13.92 -14.01
CA LYS A 8 0.67 -12.56 -13.74
C LYS A 8 -0.05 -12.46 -12.40
N VAL A 9 0.13 -11.33 -11.72
CA VAL A 9 -0.70 -10.98 -10.57
C VAL A 9 -2.06 -10.55 -11.11
N SER A 10 -3.16 -11.11 -10.60
CA SER A 10 -4.50 -10.75 -11.06
C SER A 10 -4.99 -9.46 -10.37
N PHE A 11 -5.90 -8.71 -11.01
CA PHE A 11 -6.56 -7.59 -10.33
C PHE A 11 -7.49 -8.05 -9.21
N ALA A 12 -8.08 -9.25 -9.32
CA ALA A 12 -8.82 -9.88 -8.24
C ALA A 12 -7.96 -10.08 -6.98
N SER A 13 -6.70 -10.50 -7.14
CA SER A 13 -5.75 -10.62 -6.02
C SER A 13 -5.42 -9.26 -5.41
N VAL A 14 -5.11 -8.25 -6.24
CA VAL A 14 -4.86 -6.87 -5.76
C VAL A 14 -6.07 -6.35 -4.96
N ARG A 15 -7.28 -6.58 -5.47
CA ARG A 15 -8.54 -6.21 -4.82
C ARG A 15 -8.70 -6.90 -3.47
N ALA A 16 -8.46 -8.21 -3.40
CA ALA A 16 -8.53 -8.97 -2.15
C ALA A 16 -7.54 -8.43 -1.11
N PHE A 17 -6.29 -8.18 -1.51
CA PHE A 17 -5.26 -7.65 -0.61
C PHE A 17 -5.59 -6.23 -0.12
N ALA A 18 -6.13 -5.37 -0.98
CA ALA A 18 -6.59 -4.03 -0.60
C ALA A 18 -7.73 -4.11 0.44
N ILE A 19 -8.73 -4.97 0.22
CA ILE A 19 -9.83 -5.19 1.18
C ILE A 19 -9.29 -5.67 2.52
N GLN A 20 -8.34 -6.59 2.53
CA GLN A 20 -7.73 -7.08 3.78
C GLN A 20 -6.97 -5.97 4.52
N CYS A 21 -6.20 -5.15 3.81
CA CYS A 21 -5.51 -3.99 4.42
C CYS A 21 -6.52 -2.98 4.99
N HIS A 22 -7.59 -2.70 4.25
CA HIS A 22 -8.66 -1.80 4.68
C HIS A 22 -9.33 -2.28 5.97
N ALA A 23 -9.76 -3.55 5.98
CA ALA A 23 -10.42 -4.15 7.13
C ALA A 23 -9.52 -4.19 8.37
N LEU A 24 -8.25 -4.57 8.20
CA LEU A 24 -7.29 -4.58 9.30
C LEU A 24 -7.11 -3.16 9.85
N ASP A 25 -6.86 -2.17 8.99
CA ASP A 25 -6.66 -0.77 9.39
C ASP A 25 -7.82 -0.21 10.24
N LEU A 26 -9.06 -0.46 9.80
CA LEU A 26 -10.26 -0.01 10.53
C LEU A 26 -10.48 -0.78 11.83
N SER A 27 -10.26 -2.09 11.83
CA SER A 27 -10.47 -2.94 13.02
C SER A 27 -9.44 -2.72 14.13
N ALA A 28 -8.31 -2.06 13.83
CA ALA A 28 -7.20 -1.89 14.76
C ALA A 28 -7.63 -1.25 16.09
N TYR A 29 -8.42 -0.18 16.03
CA TYR A 29 -8.86 0.53 17.23
C TYR A 29 -9.77 -0.35 18.07
N ASP A 30 -10.78 -0.94 17.42
CA ASP A 30 -11.76 -1.76 18.10
C ASP A 30 -11.14 -3.01 18.73
N LEU A 31 -10.20 -3.65 18.05
CA LEU A 31 -9.55 -4.86 18.55
C LEU A 31 -8.56 -4.58 19.68
N LEU A 32 -7.79 -3.49 19.60
CA LEU A 32 -6.65 -3.24 20.49
C LEU A 32 -6.96 -2.30 21.66
N PHE A 33 -7.99 -1.46 21.56
CA PHE A 33 -8.29 -0.44 22.58
C PHE A 33 -9.67 -0.59 23.23
N THR A 34 -10.72 -0.87 22.46
CA THR A 34 -12.09 -0.93 22.99
C THR A 34 -12.67 -2.34 23.07
N SER A 35 -11.85 -3.35 22.75
CA SER A 35 -12.25 -4.75 22.78
C SER A 35 -12.54 -5.24 24.19
N THR A 36 -13.48 -6.17 24.33
CA THR A 36 -13.63 -6.99 25.54
C THR A 36 -12.54 -8.07 25.66
N HIS A 37 -11.66 -8.18 24.66
CA HIS A 37 -10.51 -9.07 24.66
C HIS A 37 -9.47 -8.63 25.70
N VAL A 38 -8.91 -9.62 26.40
CA VAL A 38 -7.89 -9.41 27.43
C VAL A 38 -6.54 -9.90 26.89
N ASP A 39 -5.71 -8.97 26.44
CA ASP A 39 -4.38 -9.25 25.84
C ASP A 39 -3.23 -8.97 26.82
N LYS A 40 -3.21 -9.67 27.97
CA LYS A 40 -2.24 -9.39 29.05
C LYS A 40 -0.77 -9.63 28.65
N ASP A 41 -0.52 -10.52 27.69
CA ASP A 41 0.82 -10.87 27.23
C ASP A 41 1.16 -10.30 25.84
N GLU A 42 0.35 -9.35 25.35
CA GLU A 42 0.48 -8.70 24.04
C GLU A 42 0.52 -9.67 22.84
N LYS A 43 0.11 -10.93 23.00
CA LYS A 43 0.17 -11.92 21.92
C LYS A 43 -0.76 -11.57 20.77
N THR A 44 -1.97 -11.09 21.07
CA THR A 44 -2.93 -10.70 20.02
C THR A 44 -2.45 -9.45 19.30
N LYS A 45 -1.94 -8.45 20.04
CA LYS A 45 -1.32 -7.25 19.47
C LYS A 45 -0.16 -7.60 18.55
N ASN A 46 0.78 -8.45 18.99
CA ASN A 46 1.92 -8.85 18.19
C ASN A 46 1.50 -9.61 16.92
N ALA A 47 0.55 -10.55 17.03
CA ALA A 47 -0.01 -11.26 15.88
C ALA A 47 -0.72 -10.32 14.90
N TYR A 48 -1.46 -9.33 15.42
CA TYR A 48 -2.11 -8.30 14.62
C TYR A 48 -1.07 -7.43 13.88
N GLU A 49 -0.03 -6.97 14.57
CA GLU A 49 1.05 -6.14 13.96
C GLU A 49 1.77 -6.89 12.84
N GLU A 50 2.06 -8.17 13.05
CA GLU A 50 2.66 -9.06 12.05
C GLU A 50 1.72 -9.26 10.86
N GLN A 51 0.45 -9.57 11.10
CA GLN A 51 -0.56 -9.77 10.06
C GLN A 51 -0.79 -8.50 9.24
N PHE A 52 -0.96 -7.36 9.91
CA PHE A 52 -1.12 -6.05 9.27
C PHE A 52 0.06 -5.72 8.36
N THR A 53 1.28 -5.86 8.87
CA THR A 53 2.50 -5.54 8.11
C THR A 53 2.69 -6.51 6.94
N SER A 54 2.48 -7.79 7.16
CA SER A 54 2.59 -8.82 6.11
C SER A 54 1.58 -8.60 4.98
N GLN A 55 0.36 -8.21 5.32
CA GLN A 55 -0.69 -7.96 4.35
C GLN A 55 -0.41 -6.69 3.54
N LEU A 56 0.06 -5.64 4.20
CA LEU A 56 0.45 -4.39 3.55
C LEU A 56 1.63 -4.60 2.59
N LEU A 57 2.64 -5.38 3.00
CA LEU A 57 3.77 -5.75 2.15
C LEU A 57 3.32 -6.59 0.94
N THR A 58 2.42 -7.55 1.14
CA THR A 58 1.85 -8.38 0.07
C THR A 58 1.14 -7.51 -0.97
N LEU A 59 0.32 -6.54 -0.53
CA LEU A 59 -0.32 -5.58 -1.42
C LEU A 59 0.71 -4.74 -2.20
N ALA A 60 1.72 -4.20 -1.51
CA ALA A 60 2.77 -3.39 -2.14
C ALA A 60 3.54 -4.14 -3.21
N ILE A 61 3.91 -5.40 -2.94
CA ILE A 61 4.59 -6.27 -3.91
C ILE A 61 3.68 -6.53 -5.12
N ALA A 62 2.42 -6.91 -4.88
CA ALA A 62 1.45 -7.17 -5.94
C ALA A 62 1.28 -5.96 -6.88
N LEU A 63 1.17 -4.75 -6.31
CA LEU A 63 1.08 -3.49 -7.07
C LEU A 63 2.36 -3.19 -7.83
N ARG A 64 3.54 -3.34 -7.21
CA ARG A 64 4.83 -3.14 -7.91
C ARG A 64 5.00 -4.10 -9.07
N THR A 65 4.62 -5.36 -8.90
CA THR A 65 4.62 -6.34 -9.98
C THR A 65 3.67 -5.93 -11.10
N LYS A 66 2.49 -5.38 -10.81
CA LYS A 66 1.60 -4.85 -11.87
C LYS A 66 2.27 -3.74 -12.67
N PHE A 67 2.95 -2.80 -12.02
CA PHE A 67 3.66 -1.74 -12.74
C PHE A 67 4.79 -2.30 -13.62
N TYR A 68 5.54 -3.30 -13.13
CA TYR A 68 6.53 -4.02 -13.95
C TYR A 68 5.90 -4.83 -15.10
N GLN A 69 4.63 -5.22 -14.99
CA GLN A 69 3.85 -5.87 -16.05
C GLN A 69 3.24 -4.88 -17.06
N GLY A 70 3.73 -3.64 -17.11
CA GLY A 70 3.39 -2.65 -18.14
C GLY A 70 2.17 -1.79 -17.84
N TYR A 71 1.80 -1.61 -16.56
CA TYR A 71 0.85 -0.58 -16.16
C TYR A 71 1.63 0.69 -15.77
N ASP A 72 1.27 1.84 -16.35
CA ASP A 72 1.93 3.11 -16.04
C ASP A 72 1.55 3.58 -14.63
N HIS A 73 2.54 3.68 -13.75
CA HIS A 73 2.32 4.14 -12.38
C HIS A 73 1.96 5.63 -12.30
N ARG A 74 2.29 6.45 -13.31
CA ARG A 74 1.94 7.88 -13.31
C ARG A 74 0.43 8.10 -13.38
N SER A 75 -0.30 7.17 -13.99
CA SER A 75 -1.77 7.14 -13.96
C SER A 75 -2.34 7.05 -12.55
N THR A 76 -1.53 6.66 -11.56
CA THR A 76 -1.99 6.44 -10.18
C THR A 76 -1.89 7.68 -9.28
N ILE A 77 -1.25 8.76 -9.75
CA ILE A 77 -1.05 10.00 -8.97
C ILE A 77 -2.38 10.60 -8.46
N PRO A 78 -3.47 10.69 -9.27
CA PRO A 78 -4.72 11.28 -8.81
C PRO A 78 -5.34 10.57 -7.61
N TYR A 79 -5.16 9.24 -7.49
CA TYR A 79 -5.80 8.42 -6.46
C TYR A 79 -5.17 8.58 -5.08
N VAL A 80 -3.87 8.89 -5.00
CA VAL A 80 -3.15 8.94 -3.72
C VAL A 80 -3.07 10.32 -3.10
N SER A 81 -3.55 11.35 -3.81
CA SER A 81 -3.60 12.73 -3.35
C SER A 81 -4.34 12.93 -2.01
N HIS A 82 -5.23 12.00 -1.65
CA HIS A 82 -6.04 12.05 -0.43
C HIS A 82 -5.69 10.95 0.60
N CYS A 83 -4.67 10.12 0.36
CA CYS A 83 -4.42 8.91 1.17
C CYS A 83 -3.46 9.11 2.34
N GLY A 84 -2.69 10.19 2.37
CA GLY A 84 -1.72 10.44 3.43
C GLY A 84 -0.83 11.65 3.19
N PHE A 85 -0.06 11.99 4.22
CA PHE A 85 0.88 13.10 4.24
C PHE A 85 2.31 12.54 4.33
N LEU A 86 3.15 12.87 3.35
CA LEU A 86 4.58 12.56 3.43
C LEU A 86 5.25 13.60 4.34
N TYR A 87 5.48 13.24 5.61
CA TYR A 87 6.28 14.07 6.52
C TYR A 87 7.74 13.65 6.47
N LYS A 88 8.56 14.37 5.72
CA LYS A 88 10.02 14.20 5.79
C LYS A 88 10.54 14.92 7.04
N TYR A 89 11.26 14.22 7.92
CA TYR A 89 12.08 14.88 8.93
C TYR A 89 13.16 15.71 8.22
N GLY A 90 13.01 17.03 8.25
CA GLY A 90 14.00 17.99 7.76
C GLY A 90 13.76 18.50 6.34
N LYS A 91 13.66 19.84 6.25
CA LYS A 91 13.82 20.80 5.12
C LYS A 91 13.39 20.46 3.68
N ASN A 92 12.77 19.32 3.41
CA ASN A 92 12.21 19.01 2.10
C ASN A 92 10.73 18.68 2.29
N ALA A 93 9.90 19.72 2.28
CA ALA A 93 8.51 19.59 1.87
C ALA A 93 8.50 19.25 0.38
N GLU A 94 8.81 18.00 0.03
CA GLU A 94 8.51 17.51 -1.32
C GLU A 94 6.99 17.38 -1.39
N ALA A 95 6.38 18.27 -2.16
CA ALA A 95 4.95 18.33 -2.39
C ALA A 95 4.44 16.95 -2.84
N THR A 96 3.34 16.50 -2.24
CA THR A 96 2.61 15.28 -2.60
C THR A 96 2.02 15.34 -4.02
N GLU A 97 2.18 16.45 -4.75
CA GLU A 97 1.60 16.70 -6.09
C GLU A 97 1.96 15.65 -7.15
N HIS A 98 3.05 14.90 -6.96
CA HIS A 98 3.47 13.85 -7.90
C HIS A 98 3.68 12.48 -7.25
N PHE A 99 3.19 12.28 -6.02
CA PHE A 99 3.31 11.00 -5.35
C PHE A 99 2.38 9.99 -6.01
N SER A 100 2.88 8.79 -6.36
CA SER A 100 2.10 7.73 -7.00
C SER A 100 1.92 6.52 -6.08
N ILE A 101 1.02 5.59 -6.42
CA ILE A 101 0.86 4.31 -5.70
C ILE A 101 2.21 3.54 -5.68
N LYS A 102 2.99 3.63 -6.76
CA LYS A 102 4.33 3.01 -6.81
C LYS A 102 5.25 3.58 -5.72
N ASP A 103 5.22 4.88 -5.49
CA ASP A 103 6.10 5.53 -4.49
C ASP A 103 5.69 5.13 -3.07
N VAL A 104 4.38 5.02 -2.80
CA VAL A 104 3.87 4.41 -1.56
C VAL A 104 4.40 2.99 -1.39
N CYS A 105 4.29 2.15 -2.43
CA CYS A 105 4.78 0.77 -2.38
C CYS A 105 6.29 0.70 -2.12
N ASP A 106 7.07 1.59 -2.73
CA ASP A 106 8.51 1.67 -2.47
C ASP A 106 8.80 2.01 -1.01
N LYS A 107 8.03 2.91 -0.39
CA LYS A 107 8.16 3.18 1.05
C LYS A 107 7.76 1.98 1.90
N ILE A 108 6.68 1.28 1.58
CA ILE A 108 6.28 0.06 2.31
C ILE A 108 7.40 -0.99 2.26
N ILE A 109 7.94 -1.27 1.07
CA ILE A 109 8.95 -2.32 0.85
C ILE A 109 10.29 -1.99 1.53
N HIS A 110 10.66 -0.71 1.56
CA HIS A 110 11.94 -0.26 2.10
C HIS A 110 11.86 0.26 3.55
N ALA A 111 10.69 0.18 4.20
CA ALA A 111 10.54 0.56 5.58
C ALA A 111 11.38 -0.38 6.47
N ASN A 112 12.12 0.20 7.42
CA ASN A 112 12.79 -0.55 8.48
C ASN A 112 12.04 -0.49 9.81
N LYS A 113 11.00 0.33 9.88
CA LYS A 113 10.14 0.49 11.05
C LYS A 113 8.73 0.87 10.61
N VAL A 114 7.74 0.20 11.20
CA VAL A 114 6.32 0.53 11.06
C VAL A 114 5.81 0.92 12.44
N LYS A 115 5.00 1.96 12.50
CA LYS A 115 4.35 2.41 13.74
C LYS A 115 2.91 2.76 13.45
N LYS A 116 2.04 2.51 14.42
CA LYS A 116 0.63 2.91 14.33
C LYS A 116 0.32 3.84 15.50
N TYR A 117 -0.29 4.97 15.20
CA TYR A 117 -0.61 6.01 16.16
C TYR A 117 -2.08 6.35 16.10
N LEU A 118 -2.66 6.58 17.27
CA LEU A 118 -3.93 7.25 17.43
C LEU A 118 -3.64 8.62 18.03
N GLU A 119 -3.75 9.67 17.24
CA GLU A 119 -3.59 11.03 17.75
C GLU A 119 -4.80 11.40 18.62
N ALA A 120 -4.56 12.12 19.72
CA ALA A 120 -5.63 12.57 20.61
C ALA A 120 -6.62 13.46 19.83
N GLY A 121 -7.87 13.00 19.71
CA GLY A 121 -8.93 13.69 18.96
C GLY A 121 -9.06 13.29 17.49
N ILE A 122 -8.25 12.35 16.99
CA ILE A 122 -8.41 11.75 15.65
C ILE A 122 -9.00 10.35 15.79
N GLU A 123 -10.15 10.12 15.15
CA GLU A 123 -10.87 8.84 15.21
C GLU A 123 -10.20 7.73 14.38
N LYS A 124 -9.39 8.08 13.38
CA LYS A 124 -8.77 7.10 12.46
C LYS A 124 -7.28 6.89 12.77
N PRO A 125 -6.83 5.63 12.95
CA PRO A 125 -5.43 5.36 13.21
C PRO A 125 -4.56 5.70 11.99
N THR A 126 -3.42 6.34 12.24
CA THR A 126 -2.42 6.64 11.22
C THR A 126 -1.28 5.64 11.30
N THR A 127 -0.82 5.15 10.16
CA THR A 127 0.36 4.29 10.06
C THR A 127 1.54 5.09 9.54
N SER A 128 2.62 5.11 10.31
CA SER A 128 3.90 5.70 9.95
C SER A 128 4.89 4.62 9.53
N LEU A 129 5.42 4.75 8.32
CA LEU A 129 6.51 3.96 7.78
C LEU A 129 7.78 4.80 7.85
N CYS A 130 8.85 4.27 8.44
CA CYS A 130 10.13 4.95 8.49
C CYS A 130 11.20 4.12 7.79
N GLY A 131 12.19 4.81 7.24
CA GLY A 131 13.36 4.16 6.67
C GLY A 131 14.51 5.12 6.41
N LYS A 132 15.52 4.61 5.71
CA LYS A 132 16.71 5.34 5.32
C LYS A 132 16.85 5.32 3.80
N ALA A 133 17.08 6.47 3.19
CA ALA A 133 17.36 6.58 1.77
C ALA A 133 18.82 6.19 1.47
N GLN A 134 19.15 6.04 0.18
CA GLN A 134 20.51 5.65 -0.27
C GLN A 134 21.58 6.66 0.13
N ASP A 135 21.24 7.96 0.14
CA ASP A 135 22.10 9.05 0.59
C ASP A 135 22.26 9.11 2.12
N GLY A 136 21.60 8.20 2.84
CA GLY A 136 21.62 8.10 4.28
C GLY A 136 20.61 8.99 5.01
N SER A 137 19.83 9.79 4.31
CA SER A 137 18.77 10.61 4.90
C SER A 137 17.63 9.73 5.46
N LEU A 138 17.06 10.15 6.59
CA LEU A 138 15.90 9.50 7.18
C LEU A 138 14.62 10.01 6.51
N TRP A 139 13.65 9.12 6.34
CA TRP A 139 12.33 9.47 5.84
C TRP A 139 11.22 8.85 6.70
N GLU A 140 10.08 9.53 6.78
CA GLU A 140 8.83 9.02 7.35
C GLU A 140 7.71 9.26 6.34
N LEU A 141 6.82 8.28 6.18
CA LEU A 141 5.58 8.37 5.43
C LEU A 141 4.44 8.03 6.39
N SER A 142 3.57 9.00 6.67
CA SER A 142 2.40 8.80 7.53
C SER A 142 1.14 8.80 6.69
N MET A 143 0.38 7.71 6.73
CA MET A 143 -0.82 7.57 5.90
C MET A 143 -1.91 6.78 6.60
N SER A 144 -3.14 6.97 6.15
CA SER A 144 -4.25 6.07 6.47
C SER A 144 -4.22 4.91 5.50
N VAL A 145 -4.03 3.69 6.02
CA VAL A 145 -3.94 2.50 5.16
C VAL A 145 -5.31 2.15 4.56
N SER A 146 -6.40 2.41 5.26
CA SER A 146 -7.76 2.30 4.73
C SER A 146 -7.98 3.25 3.53
N LEU A 147 -7.61 4.53 3.65
CA LEU A 147 -7.72 5.45 2.51
C LEU A 147 -6.80 5.06 1.34
N PHE A 148 -5.60 4.57 1.63
CA PHE A 148 -4.72 4.03 0.59
C PHE A 148 -5.33 2.80 -0.11
N ALA A 149 -5.94 1.89 0.64
CA ALA A 149 -6.63 0.74 0.07
C ALA A 149 -7.82 1.15 -0.81
N GLU A 150 -8.60 2.15 -0.41
CA GLU A 150 -9.69 2.71 -1.23
C GLU A 150 -9.16 3.30 -2.54
N ALA A 151 -8.05 4.04 -2.50
CA ALA A 151 -7.40 4.55 -3.71
C ALA A 151 -6.94 3.44 -4.65
N VAL A 152 -6.36 2.37 -4.12
CA VAL A 152 -6.01 1.18 -4.90
C VAL A 152 -7.25 0.57 -5.55
N LEU A 153 -8.36 0.43 -4.80
CA LEU A 153 -9.61 -0.13 -5.33
C LEU A 153 -10.22 0.72 -6.45
N ASN A 154 -10.16 2.04 -6.31
CA ASN A 154 -10.61 2.99 -7.34
C ASN A 154 -9.73 2.89 -8.59
N TRP A 155 -8.41 2.85 -8.44
CA TRP A 155 -7.50 2.65 -9.56
C TRP A 155 -7.76 1.33 -10.30
N VAL A 156 -7.92 0.23 -9.55
CA VAL A 156 -8.22 -1.08 -10.16
C VAL A 156 -9.53 -1.05 -10.94
N ARG A 157 -10.59 -0.43 -10.40
CA ARG A 157 -11.86 -0.24 -11.12
C ARG A 157 -11.63 0.49 -12.44
N ASP A 158 -10.98 1.64 -12.41
CA ASP A 158 -10.82 2.49 -13.60
C ASP A 158 -9.96 1.80 -14.67
N VAL A 159 -8.95 1.02 -14.27
CA VAL A 159 -8.17 0.21 -15.19
C VAL A 159 -9.02 -0.87 -15.85
N GLU A 160 -9.87 -1.56 -15.09
CA GLU A 160 -10.77 -2.59 -15.62
C GLU A 160 -11.88 -2.01 -16.51
N GLU A 161 -12.35 -0.80 -16.23
CA GLU A 161 -13.31 -0.07 -17.08
C GLU A 161 -12.68 0.47 -18.37
N THR A 162 -11.43 0.93 -18.31
CA THR A 162 -10.67 1.42 -19.47
C THR A 162 -10.18 0.27 -20.35
N TYR A 163 -9.87 -0.87 -19.75
CA TYR A 163 -9.41 -2.08 -20.42
C TYR A 163 -10.28 -3.27 -20.02
N PRO A 164 -11.56 -3.30 -20.46
CA PRO A 164 -12.41 -4.46 -20.23
C PRO A 164 -11.72 -5.68 -20.82
N SER A 165 -11.81 -6.81 -20.12
CA SER A 165 -11.05 -8.06 -20.23
C SER A 165 -11.06 -8.71 -21.63
N GLY A 166 -10.47 -8.02 -22.61
CA GLY A 166 -10.46 -8.37 -24.03
C GLY A 166 -9.58 -7.48 -24.94
N GLN A 167 -8.92 -6.42 -24.44
CA GLN A 167 -8.11 -5.51 -25.30
C GLN A 167 -6.59 -5.53 -25.10
N ARG A 168 -6.04 -6.39 -24.24
CA ARG A 168 -4.56 -6.58 -24.11
C ARG A 168 -4.02 -7.79 -24.88
N GLU A 169 -4.62 -8.15 -26.01
CA GLU A 169 -4.05 -9.18 -26.91
C GLU A 169 -3.09 -8.63 -27.98
N ARG A 170 -2.90 -7.31 -28.08
CA ARG A 170 -1.96 -6.74 -29.07
C ARG A 170 -1.17 -5.59 -28.48
N GLY A 171 0.13 -5.81 -28.23
CA GLY A 171 1.04 -4.72 -27.87
C GLY A 171 2.26 -5.22 -27.11
N GLY A 172 3.09 -6.01 -27.77
CA GLY A 172 4.34 -6.50 -27.19
C GLY A 172 5.14 -7.41 -28.09
N ARG A 173 5.13 -7.18 -29.41
CA ARG A 173 6.20 -7.64 -30.28
C ARG A 173 7.19 -6.48 -30.35
N VAL A 174 8.24 -6.54 -29.54
CA VAL A 174 9.46 -5.80 -29.84
C VAL A 174 10.23 -6.72 -30.77
N GLU A 175 10.09 -6.47 -32.07
CA GLU A 175 11.08 -6.92 -33.04
C GLU A 175 12.28 -5.99 -32.86
N ASP A 176 13.41 -6.57 -32.44
CA ASP A 176 14.77 -6.31 -32.93
C ASP A 176 15.64 -7.53 -32.59
#